data_AF-A0A7S0Y3R7-F1
#
_entry.id   AF-A0A7S0Y3R7-F1
#
_cell.length_a   1.000
_cell.length_b   1.000
_cell.length_c   1.000
_cell.angle_alpha   90.00
_cell.angle_beta   90.00
_cell.angle_gamma   90.00
#
_symmetry.space_group_name_H-M   'P 1'
#
loop_
_entity.id
_entity.type
_entity.pdbx_description
1 polymer ?
#
loop_
_entity_poly.entity_id
_entity_poly.type
_entity_poly.pdbx_seq_one_letter_code
_entity_poly.pdbx_strand_id
1 'polypeptide(L)'
;AGGGGGAQNLMWSGVMILSCVPMALSSVYKEKVMNNVDMDAVLLNGYIALYQFIACIPSAIPAALAQGMAIEDIPSNTINGFKCYMGIDSVTNSTDPSLDDHCHSAPVDVSVYLGFNVLYNILMILIMKYGSANIMFMALTLMVPMGNVAFSLPWVPGHQDLTPFDYSGLAVILSGLITYRFGGALGRLV
;
A
#
# COMPACT_ATOMS: atom_id res chain seq x y z
N ALA A 1 -9.10 16.14 -24.90
CA ALA A 1 -10.32 16.95 -24.69
C ALA A 1 -11.00 16.40 -23.43
N GLY A 2 -11.03 17.03 -22.26
CA GLY A 2 -11.08 18.45 -21.95
C GLY A 2 -12.48 18.79 -21.42
N GLY A 3 -12.68 18.77 -20.10
CA GLY A 3 -13.89 19.28 -19.43
C GLY A 3 -14.58 18.31 -18.48
N GLY A 4 -14.16 18.25 -17.21
CA GLY A 4 -14.84 17.45 -16.15
C GLY A 4 -14.02 17.18 -14.88
N GLY A 5 -12.77 17.65 -14.80
CA GLY A 5 -11.80 17.19 -13.79
C GLY A 5 -12.04 17.62 -12.34
N GLY A 6 -12.73 18.73 -12.05
CA GLY A 6 -12.81 19.24 -10.68
C GLY A 6 -13.63 18.36 -9.73
N ALA A 7 -14.84 17.98 -10.13
CA ALA A 7 -15.75 17.19 -9.30
C ALA A 7 -15.33 15.72 -9.22
N GLN A 8 -14.81 15.14 -10.32
CA GLN A 8 -14.27 13.78 -10.31
C GLN A 8 -13.05 13.69 -9.39
N ASN A 9 -12.11 14.64 -9.48
CA ASN A 9 -10.94 14.67 -8.59
C ASN A 9 -11.34 14.90 -7.12
N LEU A 10 -12.35 15.74 -6.85
CA LEU A 10 -12.86 15.95 -5.49
C LEU A 10 -13.58 14.71 -4.95
N MET A 11 -14.36 14.01 -5.77
CA MET A 11 -15.03 12.76 -5.41
C MET A 11 -14.00 11.68 -5.07
N TRP A 12 -12.98 11.48 -5.92
CA TRP A 12 -11.91 10.53 -5.65
C TRP A 12 -11.07 10.91 -4.42
N SER A 13 -10.78 12.20 -4.22
CA SER A 13 -10.12 12.68 -2.99
C SER A 13 -10.97 12.41 -1.75
N GLY A 14 -12.29 12.62 -1.84
CA GLY A 14 -13.23 12.31 -0.77
C GLY A 14 -13.28 10.81 -0.45
N VAL A 15 -13.28 9.94 -1.48
CA VAL A 15 -13.21 8.48 -1.32
C VAL A 15 -11.91 8.06 -0.63
N MET A 16 -10.78 8.68 -0.96
CA MET A 16 -9.49 8.40 -0.32
C MET A 16 -9.50 8.82 1.16
N ILE A 17 -10.05 10.00 1.49
CA ILE A 17 -10.18 10.45 2.88
C ILE A 17 -11.12 9.51 3.66
N LEU A 18 -12.25 9.11 3.08
CA LEU A 18 -13.18 8.17 3.70
C LEU A 18 -12.55 6.79 3.91
N SER A 19 -11.59 6.40 3.07
CA SER A 19 -10.84 5.14 3.20
C SER A 19 -9.86 5.13 4.37
N CYS A 20 -9.46 6.31 4.90
CA CYS A 20 -8.66 6.41 6.12
C CYS A 20 -9.44 6.00 7.38
N VAL A 21 -10.76 6.19 7.39
CA VAL A 21 -11.63 5.86 8.54
C VAL A 21 -11.64 4.36 8.85
N PRO A 22 -11.97 3.46 7.91
CA PRO A 22 -11.94 2.01 8.19
C PRO A 22 -10.51 1.51 8.47
N MET A 23 -9.49 2.13 7.87
CA MET A 23 -8.09 1.79 8.17
C MET A 23 -7.74 2.10 9.64
N ALA A 24 -8.11 3.29 10.13
CA ALA A 24 -7.92 3.66 11.52
C ALA A 24 -8.73 2.80 12.48
N LEU A 25 -10.02 2.58 12.19
CA LEU A 25 -10.88 1.72 13.01
C LEU A 25 -10.34 0.28 13.08
N SER A 26 -9.88 -0.27 11.96
CA SER A 26 -9.29 -1.61 11.91
C SER A 26 -8.06 -1.71 12.82
N SER A 27 -7.20 -0.70 12.83
CA SER A 27 -6.00 -0.70 13.66
C SER A 27 -6.30 -0.64 15.16
N VAL A 28 -7.20 0.25 15.58
CA VAL A 28 -7.63 0.40 16.98
C VAL A 28 -8.37 -0.86 17.45
N TYR A 29 -9.18 -1.47 16.59
CA TYR A 29 -9.89 -2.71 16.90
C TYR A 29 -8.90 -3.86 17.12
N LYS A 30 -7.92 -4.04 16.23
CA LYS A 30 -6.87 -5.05 16.37
C LYS A 30 -6.07 -4.84 17.66
N GLU A 31 -5.70 -3.59 17.98
CA GLU A 31 -5.01 -3.26 19.24
C GLU A 31 -5.85 -3.65 20.47
N LYS A 32 -7.13 -3.27 20.49
CA LYS A 32 -8.04 -3.62 21.61
C LYS A 32 -8.15 -5.13 21.79
N VAL A 33 -8.29 -5.87 20.71
CA VAL A 33 -8.43 -7.32 20.73
C VAL A 33 -7.15 -8.01 21.21
N MET A 34 -5.97 -7.56 20.75
CA MET A 34 -4.68 -8.07 21.22
C MET A 34 -4.45 -7.81 22.71
N ASN A 35 -4.87 -6.64 23.21
CA ASN A 35 -4.69 -6.27 24.62
C ASN A 35 -5.70 -6.92 25.59
N ASN A 36 -6.87 -7.36 25.12
CA ASN A 36 -7.91 -7.94 25.99
C ASN A 36 -7.91 -9.48 26.04
N VAL A 37 -7.39 -10.16 25.00
CA VAL A 37 -7.50 -11.62 24.86
C VAL A 37 -6.12 -12.30 24.74
N ASP A 38 -5.02 -11.55 24.85
CA ASP A 38 -3.64 -12.05 24.66
C ASP A 38 -3.49 -12.94 23.41
N MET A 39 -4.20 -12.60 22.33
CA MET A 39 -4.18 -13.39 21.11
C MET A 39 -2.85 -13.24 20.38
N ASP A 40 -2.35 -14.34 19.84
CA ASP A 40 -1.13 -14.33 19.04
C ASP A 40 -1.35 -13.52 17.74
N ALA A 41 -0.37 -12.66 17.44
CA ALA A 41 -0.35 -11.84 16.25
C ALA A 41 -0.32 -12.71 14.97
N VAL A 42 0.34 -13.87 15.01
CA VAL A 42 0.40 -14.76 13.84
C VAL A 42 -0.99 -15.30 13.48
N LEU A 43 -1.77 -15.71 14.49
CA LEU A 43 -3.11 -16.25 14.30
C LEU A 43 -4.08 -15.15 13.82
N LEU A 44 -4.00 -13.96 14.42
CA LEU A 44 -4.80 -12.80 13.99
C LEU A 44 -4.49 -12.42 12.53
N ASN A 45 -3.21 -12.38 12.15
CA ASN A 45 -2.81 -12.10 10.77
C ASN A 45 -3.31 -13.17 9.79
N GLY A 46 -3.29 -14.45 10.18
CA GLY A 46 -3.86 -15.54 9.39
C GLY A 46 -5.36 -15.38 9.14
N TYR A 47 -6.14 -15.03 10.18
CA TYR A 47 -7.56 -14.74 10.03
C TYR A 47 -7.83 -13.54 9.13
N ILE A 48 -7.05 -12.45 9.28
CA ILE A 48 -7.17 -11.26 8.43
C ILE A 48 -6.89 -11.62 6.97
N ALA A 49 -5.84 -12.40 6.70
CA ALA A 49 -5.50 -12.83 5.34
C ALA A 49 -6.62 -13.66 4.70
N LEU A 50 -7.26 -14.55 5.46
CA LEU A 50 -8.40 -15.34 4.98
C LEU A 50 -9.59 -14.44 4.60
N TYR A 51 -9.98 -13.52 5.50
CA TYR A 51 -11.08 -12.61 5.22
C TYR A 51 -10.76 -11.61 4.11
N GLN A 52 -9.52 -11.15 4.01
CA GLN A 52 -9.05 -10.28 2.92
C GLN A 52 -9.08 -11.00 1.58
N PHE A 53 -8.73 -12.29 1.53
CA PHE A 53 -8.84 -13.10 0.33
C PHE A 53 -10.30 -13.24 -0.12
N ILE A 54 -11.21 -13.53 0.81
CA ILE A 54 -12.65 -13.63 0.52
C ILE A 54 -13.22 -12.27 0.07
N ALA A 55 -12.84 -11.18 0.74
CA ALA A 55 -13.28 -9.83 0.40
C ALA A 55 -12.66 -9.30 -0.91
N CYS A 56 -11.53 -9.87 -1.35
CA CYS A 56 -10.89 -9.50 -2.61
C CYS A 56 -11.77 -9.84 -3.81
N ILE A 57 -12.44 -10.99 -3.80
CA ILE A 57 -13.30 -11.48 -4.88
C ILE A 57 -14.40 -10.47 -5.27
N PRO A 58 -15.26 -9.98 -4.35
CA PRO A 58 -16.26 -8.97 -4.70
C PRO A 58 -15.63 -7.61 -5.00
N SER A 59 -14.48 -7.28 -4.41
CA SER A 59 -13.77 -6.02 -4.68
C SER A 59 -13.14 -5.96 -6.09
N ALA A 60 -12.98 -7.10 -6.75
CA ALA A 60 -12.49 -7.16 -8.13
C ALA A 60 -13.47 -6.50 -9.12
N ILE A 61 -14.77 -6.47 -8.81
CA ILE A 61 -15.79 -5.86 -9.67
C ILE A 61 -15.64 -4.32 -9.74
N PRO A 62 -15.61 -3.58 -8.61
CA PRO A 62 -15.26 -2.16 -8.63
C PRO A 62 -13.89 -1.87 -9.26
N ALA A 63 -12.89 -2.74 -9.03
CA ALA A 63 -11.56 -2.56 -9.61
C ALA A 63 -11.60 -2.66 -11.14
N ALA A 64 -12.30 -3.65 -11.69
CA ALA A 64 -12.48 -3.82 -13.13
C ALA A 64 -13.22 -2.62 -13.75
N LEU A 65 -14.27 -2.11 -13.09
CA LEU A 65 -14.98 -0.91 -13.54
C LEU A 65 -14.11 0.34 -13.50
N ALA A 66 -13.24 0.48 -12.49
CA ALA A 66 -12.29 1.59 -12.40
C ALA A 66 -11.21 1.54 -13.49
N GLN A 67 -10.86 0.33 -13.95
CA GLN A 67 -9.90 0.11 -15.04
C GLN A 67 -10.55 0.12 -16.44
N GLY A 68 -11.87 0.30 -16.54
CA GLY A 68 -12.59 0.36 -17.81
C GLY A 68 -12.78 -1.00 -18.50
N MET A 69 -12.73 -2.09 -17.74
CA MET A 69 -12.83 -3.46 -18.22
C MET A 69 -14.26 -4.00 -18.13
N ALA A 70 -14.68 -4.83 -19.10
CA ALA A 70 -15.93 -5.55 -19.02
C ALA A 70 -15.87 -6.60 -17.88
N ILE A 71 -16.95 -6.74 -17.11
CA ILE A 71 -17.02 -7.66 -15.95
C ILE A 71 -16.83 -9.13 -16.39
N GLU A 72 -17.17 -9.45 -17.63
CA GLU A 72 -17.01 -10.78 -18.22
C GLU A 72 -15.55 -11.19 -18.45
N ASP A 73 -14.63 -10.21 -18.54
CA ASP A 73 -13.19 -10.43 -18.77
C ASP A 73 -12.38 -10.55 -17.46
N ILE A 74 -13.01 -10.41 -16.30
CA ILE A 74 -12.35 -10.61 -15.00
C ILE A 74 -11.70 -12.01 -14.86
N PRO A 75 -12.38 -13.13 -15.17
CA PRO A 75 -11.78 -14.46 -15.03
C PRO A 75 -10.69 -14.72 -16.06
N SER A 76 -10.83 -14.25 -17.30
CA SER A 76 -9.81 -14.41 -18.34
C SER A 76 -8.54 -13.65 -17.96
N ASN A 77 -8.67 -12.43 -17.44
CA ASN A 77 -7.53 -11.65 -16.94
C ASN A 77 -6.87 -12.26 -15.70
N THR A 78 -7.65 -12.87 -14.81
CA THR A 78 -7.08 -13.57 -13.64
C THR A 78 -6.22 -14.76 -14.08
N ILE A 79 -6.68 -15.53 -15.07
CA ILE A 79 -5.94 -16.68 -15.61
C ILE A 79 -4.70 -16.22 -16.38
N ASN A 80 -4.82 -15.16 -17.18
CA ASN A 80 -3.70 -14.58 -17.91
C ASN A 80 -2.64 -14.01 -16.95
N GLY A 81 -3.04 -13.35 -15.87
CA GLY A 81 -2.14 -12.92 -14.81
C GLY A 81 -1.45 -14.10 -14.12
N PHE A 82 -2.15 -15.22 -13.88
CA PHE A 82 -1.54 -16.43 -13.33
C PHE A 82 -0.53 -17.08 -14.29
N LYS A 83 -0.82 -17.07 -15.60
CA LYS A 83 0.15 -17.51 -16.62
C LYS A 83 1.40 -16.64 -16.64
N CYS A 84 1.23 -15.32 -16.55
CA CYS A 84 2.35 -14.39 -16.46
C CYS A 84 3.17 -14.61 -15.19
N TYR A 85 2.52 -14.89 -14.05
CA TYR A 85 3.21 -15.27 -12.82
C TYR A 85 4.02 -16.56 -12.97
N MET A 86 3.56 -17.52 -13.78
CA MET A 86 4.29 -18.74 -14.12
C MET A 86 5.40 -18.53 -15.16
N GLY A 87 5.64 -17.29 -15.60
CA GLY A 87 6.65 -16.96 -16.61
C GLY A 87 6.23 -17.26 -18.05
N ILE A 88 4.93 -17.44 -18.28
CA ILE A 88 4.37 -17.68 -19.62
C ILE A 88 3.80 -16.37 -20.14
N ASP A 89 4.36 -15.88 -21.25
CA ASP A 89 3.88 -14.67 -21.89
C ASP A 89 2.42 -14.87 -22.35
N SER A 90 1.52 -14.03 -21.85
CA SER A 90 0.08 -14.15 -22.11
C SER A 90 -0.38 -13.30 -23.29
N VAL A 91 0.37 -12.26 -23.65
CA VAL A 91 0.10 -11.34 -24.76
C VAL A 91 1.36 -11.22 -25.61
N THR A 92 1.36 -11.92 -26.76
CA THR A 92 2.55 -12.05 -27.64
C THR A 92 2.28 -11.63 -29.08
N ASN A 93 1.10 -11.06 -29.36
CA ASN A 93 0.69 -10.69 -30.71
C ASN A 93 -0.34 -9.54 -30.70
N SER A 94 -0.04 -8.49 -29.92
CA SER A 94 -0.82 -7.27 -29.94
C SER A 94 -0.45 -6.42 -31.17
N THR A 95 -1.43 -5.78 -31.81
CA THR A 95 -1.22 -4.84 -32.92
C THR A 95 -0.37 -3.63 -32.51
N ASP A 96 -0.16 -3.45 -31.20
CA ASP A 96 0.68 -2.42 -30.59
C ASP A 96 1.76 -3.11 -29.71
N PRO A 97 3.06 -2.98 -30.06
CA PRO A 97 4.16 -3.62 -29.32
C PRO A 97 4.37 -3.04 -27.91
N SER A 98 3.64 -1.98 -27.53
CA SER A 98 3.62 -1.45 -26.17
C SER A 98 2.76 -2.28 -25.19
N LEU A 99 2.00 -3.24 -25.71
CA LEU A 99 1.13 -4.15 -24.95
C LEU A 99 1.66 -5.59 -24.89
N ASP A 100 2.89 -5.83 -25.38
CA ASP A 100 3.52 -7.15 -25.28
C ASP A 100 4.04 -7.37 -23.85
N ASP A 101 3.57 -8.46 -23.22
CA ASP A 101 3.96 -8.81 -21.87
C ASP A 101 5.26 -9.63 -21.90
N HIS A 102 6.32 -9.13 -21.26
CA HIS A 102 7.54 -9.89 -21.00
C HIS A 102 7.48 -10.51 -19.61
N CYS A 103 6.86 -11.70 -19.51
CA CYS A 103 6.59 -12.37 -18.24
C CYS A 103 7.79 -13.19 -17.72
N HIS A 104 8.90 -13.26 -18.46
CA HIS A 104 10.06 -14.09 -18.10
C HIS A 104 10.64 -13.79 -16.70
N SER A 105 10.72 -12.51 -16.30
CA SER A 105 11.21 -12.09 -14.97
C SER A 105 10.08 -11.91 -13.94
N ALA A 106 8.82 -11.91 -14.37
CA ALA A 106 7.66 -11.74 -13.52
C ALA A 106 7.59 -12.69 -12.31
N PRO A 107 7.89 -14.01 -12.40
CA PRO A 107 7.86 -14.87 -11.22
C PRO A 107 8.79 -14.40 -10.11
N VAL A 108 9.99 -13.92 -10.47
CA VAL A 108 11.00 -13.47 -9.49
C VAL A 108 10.57 -12.15 -8.87
N ASP A 109 10.22 -11.16 -9.71
CA ASP A 109 9.86 -9.82 -9.25
C ASP A 109 8.59 -9.84 -8.36
N VAL A 110 7.56 -10.58 -8.79
CA VAL A 110 6.31 -10.73 -8.03
C VAL A 110 6.54 -11.51 -6.74
N SER A 111 7.36 -12.57 -6.75
CA SER A 111 7.67 -13.35 -5.53
C SER A 111 8.44 -12.52 -4.50
N VAL A 112 9.43 -11.74 -4.95
CA VAL A 112 10.18 -10.83 -4.08
C VAL A 112 9.24 -9.78 -3.48
N TYR A 113 8.40 -9.15 -4.31
CA TYR A 113 7.39 -8.19 -3.86
C TYR A 113 6.42 -8.79 -2.83
N LEU A 114 5.90 -10.00 -3.09
CA LEU A 114 5.03 -10.73 -2.16
C LEU A 114 5.75 -11.04 -0.84
N GLY A 115 7.01 -11.47 -0.90
CA GLY A 115 7.82 -11.72 0.28
C GLY A 115 7.98 -10.47 1.16
N PHE A 116 8.31 -9.33 0.55
CA PHE A 116 8.38 -8.05 1.26
C PHE A 116 7.02 -7.59 1.80
N ASN A 117 5.92 -7.81 1.07
CA ASN A 117 4.56 -7.47 1.53
C ASN A 117 4.14 -8.32 2.73
N VAL A 118 4.42 -9.63 2.71
CA VAL A 118 4.15 -10.51 3.85
C VAL A 118 4.98 -10.09 5.05
N LEU A 119 6.28 -9.84 4.86
CA LEU A 119 7.17 -9.34 5.91
C LEU A 119 6.65 -8.01 6.49
N TYR A 120 6.24 -7.08 5.64
CA TYR A 120 5.68 -5.80 6.06
C TYR A 120 4.40 -5.98 6.89
N ASN A 121 3.48 -6.85 6.49
CA ASN A 121 2.27 -7.15 7.25
C ASN A 121 2.60 -7.78 8.63
N ILE A 122 3.60 -8.66 8.70
CA ILE A 122 4.07 -9.25 9.97
C ILE A 122 4.71 -8.19 10.86
N LEU A 123 5.60 -7.34 10.31
CA LEU A 123 6.24 -6.26 11.06
C LEU A 123 5.20 -5.26 11.60
N MET A 124 4.19 -4.92 10.81
CA MET A 124 3.10 -4.04 11.25
C MET A 124 2.36 -4.61 12.46
N ILE A 125 2.03 -5.90 12.46
CA ILE A 125 1.33 -6.50 13.60
C ILE A 125 2.23 -6.65 14.82
N LEU A 126 3.53 -6.89 14.65
CA LEU A 126 4.49 -6.88 15.74
C LEU A 126 4.64 -5.49 16.37
N ILE A 127 4.71 -4.43 15.55
CA ILE A 127 4.73 -3.04 16.03
C ILE A 127 3.47 -2.73 16.84
N MET A 128 2.30 -3.20 16.38
CA MET A 128 1.07 -3.00 17.14
C MET A 128 1.01 -3.85 18.43
N LYS A 129 1.61 -5.05 18.45
CA LYS A 129 1.66 -5.91 19.64
C LYS A 129 2.56 -5.34 20.74
N TYR A 130 3.74 -4.81 20.39
CA TYR A 130 4.70 -4.26 21.35
C TYR A 130 4.57 -2.75 21.56
N GLY A 131 3.82 -2.07 20.69
CA GLY A 131 3.61 -0.63 20.70
C GLY A 131 2.14 -0.26 20.94
N SER A 132 1.61 0.58 20.04
CA SER A 132 0.21 1.02 20.02
C SER A 132 -0.17 1.46 18.61
N ALA A 133 -1.46 1.65 18.32
CA ALA A 133 -1.90 2.16 17.01
C ALA A 133 -1.27 3.53 16.69
N ASN A 134 -1.00 4.36 17.71
CA ASN A 134 -0.34 5.66 17.52
C ASN A 134 1.08 5.52 16.96
N ILE A 135 1.85 4.51 17.40
CA ILE A 135 3.20 4.25 16.89
C ILE A 135 3.15 3.73 15.46
N MET A 136 2.15 2.91 15.15
CA MET A 136 1.91 2.44 13.78
C MET A 136 1.61 3.60 12.82
N PHE A 137 0.73 4.53 13.21
CA PHE A 137 0.43 5.72 12.40
C PHE A 137 1.63 6.63 12.19
N MET A 138 2.48 6.82 13.20
CA MET A 138 3.76 7.52 13.02
C MET A 138 4.66 6.84 11.98
N ALA A 139 4.76 5.51 12.03
CA ALA A 139 5.54 4.73 11.06
C ALA A 139 4.96 4.85 9.65
N LEU A 140 3.63 4.87 9.50
CA LEU A 140 2.95 5.11 8.22
C LEU A 140 3.26 6.51 7.67
N THR A 141 3.30 7.54 8.52
CA THR A 141 3.69 8.90 8.09
C THR A 141 5.14 8.97 7.62
N LEU A 142 6.04 8.17 8.21
CA LEU A 142 7.45 8.07 7.77
C LEU A 142 7.62 7.39 6.41
N MET A 143 6.66 6.55 5.99
CA MET A 143 6.74 5.81 4.73
C MET A 143 6.82 6.75 3.52
N VAL A 144 6.08 7.86 3.53
CA VAL A 144 6.04 8.84 2.43
C VAL A 144 7.39 9.54 2.20
N PRO A 145 8.01 10.21 3.20
CA PRO A 145 9.32 10.83 3.01
C PRO A 145 10.42 9.80 2.71
N MET A 146 10.36 8.59 3.32
CA MET A 146 11.28 7.52 2.97
C MET A 146 11.15 7.09 1.51
N GLY A 147 9.92 7.05 0.98
CA GLY A 147 9.67 6.81 -0.44
C GLY A 147 10.32 7.88 -1.32
N ASN A 148 10.13 9.17 -1.00
CA ASN A 148 10.76 10.27 -1.74
C ASN A 148 12.29 10.15 -1.73
N VAL A 149 12.91 9.81 -0.60
CA VAL A 149 14.36 9.56 -0.55
C VAL A 149 14.75 8.34 -1.39
N ALA A 150 13.98 7.25 -1.33
CA ALA A 150 14.26 6.04 -2.09
C ALA A 150 14.21 6.27 -3.60
N PHE A 151 13.20 7.01 -4.10
CA PHE A 151 13.08 7.40 -5.52
C PHE A 151 14.14 8.41 -5.97
N SER A 152 14.86 9.03 -5.04
CA SER A 152 15.98 9.93 -5.35
C SER A 152 17.31 9.20 -5.52
N LEU A 153 17.38 7.90 -5.19
CA LEU A 153 18.61 7.14 -5.29
C LEU A 153 18.90 6.74 -6.74
N PRO A 154 20.16 6.89 -7.22
CA PRO A 154 20.51 6.68 -8.63
C PRO A 154 20.42 5.23 -9.11
N TRP A 155 20.25 4.28 -8.19
CA TRP A 155 20.09 2.86 -8.53
C TRP A 155 18.63 2.46 -8.80
N VAL A 156 17.66 3.34 -8.49
CA VAL A 156 16.23 3.06 -8.69
C VAL A 156 15.82 3.52 -10.10
N PRO A 157 15.20 2.64 -10.92
CA PRO A 157 14.72 3.02 -12.24
C PRO A 157 13.62 4.08 -12.12
N GLY A 158 13.74 5.16 -12.90
CA GLY A 158 12.83 6.31 -12.83
C GLY A 158 13.22 7.39 -11.82
N HIS A 159 14.52 7.49 -11.47
CA HIS A 159 15.03 8.53 -10.59
C HIS A 159 14.60 9.93 -11.07
N GLN A 160 13.92 10.67 -10.20
CA GLN A 160 13.61 12.09 -10.44
C GLN A 160 14.56 12.94 -9.61
N ASP A 161 15.16 13.94 -10.25
CA ASP A 161 15.97 14.92 -9.53
C ASP A 161 15.06 15.67 -8.56
N LEU A 162 15.41 15.63 -7.28
CA LEU A 162 14.67 16.26 -6.20
C LEU A 162 14.49 17.76 -6.47
N THR A 163 13.24 18.20 -6.57
CA THR A 163 12.91 19.62 -6.69
C THR A 163 13.23 20.30 -5.34
N PRO A 164 13.67 21.58 -5.30
CA PRO A 164 13.92 22.28 -4.04
C PRO A 164 12.71 22.27 -3.07
N PHE A 165 11.50 22.17 -3.60
CA PHE A 165 10.27 22.04 -2.81
C PHE A 165 10.17 20.70 -2.06
N ASP A 166 10.65 19.60 -2.65
CA ASP A 166 10.64 18.26 -2.03
C ASP A 166 11.56 18.22 -0.81
N TYR A 167 12.72 18.87 -0.89
CA TYR A 167 13.64 19.00 0.24
C TYR A 167 13.00 19.76 1.41
N SER A 168 12.27 20.85 1.11
CA SER A 168 11.59 21.65 2.13
C SER A 168 10.44 20.88 2.79
N GLY A 169 9.64 20.14 2.01
CA GLY A 169 8.56 19.30 2.54
C GLY A 169 9.09 18.16 3.41
N LEU A 170 10.19 17.53 2.99
CA LEU A 170 10.84 16.46 3.74
C LEU A 170 11.39 16.97 5.08
N ALA A 171 12.03 18.14 5.10
CA ALA A 171 12.51 18.78 6.32
C ALA A 171 11.37 19.13 7.29
N VAL A 172 10.23 19.61 6.78
CA VAL A 172 9.05 19.92 7.61
C VAL A 172 8.44 18.65 8.21
N ILE A 173 8.30 17.57 7.43
CA ILE A 173 7.75 16.30 7.93
C ILE A 173 8.69 15.67 8.98
N LEU A 174 10.00 15.64 8.72
CA LEU A 174 10.98 15.12 9.67
C LEU A 174 11.01 15.94 10.97
N SER A 175 10.95 17.27 10.88
CA SER A 175 10.92 18.12 12.07
C SER A 175 9.64 17.94 12.89
N GLY A 176 8.48 17.76 12.24
CA GLY A 176 7.22 17.43 12.91
C GLY A 176 7.27 16.10 13.65
N LEU A 177 7.88 15.07 13.06
CA LEU A 177 8.08 13.75 13.66
C LEU A 177 9.03 13.78 14.87
N ILE A 178 10.15 14.51 14.75
CA ILE A 178 11.09 14.72 15.86
C ILE A 178 10.36 15.44 17.00
N THR A 179 9.61 16.50 16.71
CA THR A 179 8.87 17.27 17.71
C THR A 179 7.79 16.42 18.39
N TYR A 180 7.06 15.58 17.64
CA TYR A 180 6.07 14.69 18.23
C TYR A 180 6.71 13.62 19.14
N ARG A 181 7.83 13.04 18.70
CA ARG A 181 8.54 12.00 19.47
C ARG A 181 9.19 12.54 20.73
N PHE A 182 9.87 13.69 20.64
CA PHE A 182 10.57 14.31 21.77
C PHE A 182 9.68 15.25 22.59
N GLY A 183 8.60 15.77 22.05
CA GLY A 183 7.63 16.60 22.78
C GLY A 183 6.95 15.84 23.92
N GLY A 184 6.66 14.55 23.71
CA GLY A 184 6.18 13.66 24.78
C GLY A 184 7.25 13.35 25.85
N ALA A 185 8.53 13.37 25.49
CA ALA A 185 9.63 13.23 26.44
C ALA A 185 9.89 14.53 27.21
N LEU A 186 9.76 15.68 26.54
CA LEU A 186 9.91 17.02 27.13
C LEU A 186 8.76 17.34 28.10
N GLY A 187 7.52 16.96 27.75
CA GLY A 187 6.34 17.13 28.61
C GLY A 187 6.26 16.19 29.83
N ARG A 188 7.17 15.21 29.95
CA ARG A 188 7.36 14.42 31.19
C ARG A 188 8.50 14.95 32.07
N LEU A 189 9.34 15.85 31.54
CA LEU A 189 10.46 16.47 32.24
C LEU A 189 10.11 17.85 32.84
N VAL A 190 8.96 18.42 32.48
CA VAL A 190 8.33 19.61 33.06
C VAL A 190 7.18 19.18 33.95
#